data_AF-A0ABD5VCS7-F1
#
_entry.id   AF-A0ABD5VCS7-F1
#
_cell.length_a   1.000
_cell.length_b   1.000
_cell.length_c   1.000
_cell.angle_alpha   90.00
_cell.angle_beta   90.00
_cell.angle_gamma   90.00
#
_symmetry.space_group_name_H-M   'P 1'
#
loop_
_entity.id
_entity.type
_entity.pdbx_description
1 polymer ?
#
loop_
_entity_poly.entity_id
_entity_poly.type
_entity_poly.pdbx_seq_one_letter_code
_entity_poly.pdbx_strand_id
1 'polypeptide(L)'
;MIERRVRDVRRDGLVIAVGLVALAAVVALVPADAPALHVRALREFLIGITLGTTLSGVFRAKPRPAVRSTLALGVGFALAVVVDLV
;
A
#
# COMPACT_ATOMS: atom_id res chain seq x y z
N MET A 1 -6.94 0.83 20.84
CA MET A 1 -6.26 2.15 20.83
C MET A 1 -5.06 2.08 19.90
N ILE A 2 -4.98 2.97 18.90
CA ILE A 2 -3.81 3.03 18.00
C ILE A 2 -2.68 3.69 18.79
N GLU A 3 -1.67 2.91 19.20
CA GLU A 3 -0.47 3.47 19.82
C GLU A 3 0.30 4.29 18.78
N ARG A 4 0.28 5.61 18.94
CA ARG A 4 1.01 6.55 18.07
C ARG A 4 2.43 6.72 18.57
N ARG A 5 3.39 6.69 17.65
CA ARG A 5 4.81 6.95 17.96
C ARG A 5 5.03 8.44 18.20
N VAL A 6 6.07 8.78 18.97
CA VAL A 6 6.61 10.16 19.06
C VAL A 6 6.95 10.64 17.65
N ARG A 7 6.52 11.87 17.32
CA ARG A 7 6.58 12.42 15.96
C ARG A 7 8.02 12.66 15.55
N ASP A 8 8.41 12.11 14.41
CA ASP A 8 9.68 12.37 13.75
C ASP A 8 9.37 12.80 12.32
N VAL A 9 9.39 14.12 12.09
CA VAL A 9 8.96 14.72 10.82
C VAL A 9 9.80 14.22 9.65
N ARG A 10 11.10 13.97 9.86
CA ARG A 10 11.98 13.49 8.80
C ARG A 10 11.61 12.07 8.40
N ARG A 11 11.43 11.20 9.39
CA ARG A 11 11.06 9.80 9.15
C ARG A 11 9.66 9.67 8.58
N ASP A 12 8.68 10.38 9.13
CA ASP A 12 7.29 10.34 8.67
C ASP A 12 7.21 10.84 7.21
N GLY A 13 7.91 11.93 6.90
CA GLY A 13 8.02 12.47 5.54
C GLY A 13 8.70 11.50 4.57
N LEU A 14 9.78 10.83 4.99
CA LEU A 14 10.48 9.85 4.17
C LEU A 14 9.60 8.62 3.87
N VAL A 15 8.86 8.12 4.86
CA VAL A 15 7.93 6.99 4.66
C VAL A 15 6.81 7.37 3.69
N ILE A 16 6.27 8.58 3.79
CA ILE A 16 5.27 9.10 2.85
C ILE A 16 5.87 9.20 1.44
N ALA A 17 7.06 9.78 1.31
CA ALA A 17 7.73 9.94 0.01
C ALA A 17 8.02 8.58 -0.63
N VAL A 18 8.51 7.60 0.13
CA VAL A 18 8.73 6.23 -0.35
C VAL A 18 7.42 5.60 -0.83
N GLY A 19 6.34 5.74 -0.07
CA GLY A 19 5.02 5.24 -0.45
C GLY A 19 4.51 5.85 -1.76
N LEU A 20 4.66 7.17 -1.94
CA LEU A 20 4.26 7.89 -3.16
C LEU A 20 5.13 7.52 -4.38
N VAL A 21 6.45 7.43 -4.20
CA VAL A 21 7.36 7.02 -5.29
C VAL A 21 7.06 5.59 -5.73
N ALA A 22 6.83 4.69 -4.78
CA ALA A 22 6.46 3.31 -5.08
C ALA A 22 5.10 3.23 -5.78
N LEU A 23 4.11 4.03 -5.36
CA LEU A 23 2.82 4.12 -6.03
C LEU A 23 2.97 4.61 -7.49
N ALA A 24 3.72 5.68 -7.70
CA ALA A 24 4.01 6.20 -9.03
C ALA A 24 4.69 5.14 -9.92
N ALA A 25 5.65 4.39 -9.36
CA ALA A 25 6.32 3.30 -10.05
C ALA A 25 5.34 2.18 -10.46
N VAL A 26 4.44 1.76 -9.55
CA VAL A 26 3.44 0.72 -9.86
C VAL A 26 2.49 1.19 -10.97
N VAL A 27 2.00 2.42 -10.90
CA VAL A 27 1.09 2.99 -11.90
C VAL A 27 1.78 3.13 -13.26
N ALA A 28 3.06 3.52 -13.29
CA ALA A 28 3.81 3.71 -14.53
C ALA A 28 4.27 2.39 -15.18
N LEU A 29 4.60 1.38 -14.38
CA LEU A 29 5.23 0.14 -14.85
C LEU A 29 4.23 -1.00 -15.07
N VAL A 30 3.08 -0.99 -14.40
CA VAL A 30 2.11 -2.09 -14.44
C VAL A 30 0.83 -1.63 -15.16
N PRO A 31 0.59 -2.07 -16.40
CA PRO A 31 -0.57 -1.65 -17.17
C PRO A 31 -1.87 -2.10 -16.52
N ALA A 32 -2.87 -1.20 -16.49
CA ALA A 32 -4.19 -1.47 -15.93
C ALA A 32 -4.95 -2.55 -16.73
N ASP A 33 -4.66 -2.64 -18.03
CA ASP A 33 -5.41 -3.48 -18.96
C ASP A 33 -4.84 -4.89 -19.11
N ALA A 34 -3.88 -5.28 -18.26
CA ALA A 34 -3.18 -6.56 -18.36
C ALA A 34 -4.19 -7.72 -18.43
N PRO A 35 -4.14 -8.60 -19.45
CA PRO A 35 -5.18 -9.62 -19.65
C PRO A 35 -5.14 -10.74 -18.60
N ALA A 36 -4.00 -10.94 -17.93
CA ALA A 36 -3.85 -11.98 -16.93
C ALA A 36 -4.34 -11.51 -15.54
N LEU A 37 -5.29 -12.26 -14.97
CA LEU A 37 -5.83 -12.03 -13.62
C LEU A 37 -4.72 -11.86 -12.56
N HIS A 38 -3.70 -12.72 -12.60
CA HIS A 38 -2.57 -12.67 -11.67
C HIS A 38 -1.81 -11.34 -11.73
N VAL A 39 -1.71 -10.72 -12.92
CA VAL A 39 -1.01 -9.44 -13.10
C VAL A 39 -1.87 -8.29 -12.56
N ARG A 40 -3.20 -8.32 -12.79
CA ARG A 40 -4.13 -7.34 -12.20
C ARG A 40 -4.18 -7.45 -10.67
N ALA A 41 -4.30 -8.67 -10.14
CA ALA A 41 -4.31 -8.91 -8.70
C ALA A 41 -2.99 -8.46 -8.05
N LEU A 42 -1.84 -8.72 -8.68
CA LEU A 42 -0.55 -8.23 -8.21
C LEU A 42 -0.46 -6.70 -8.26
N ARG A 43 -0.97 -6.06 -9.33
CA ARG A 43 -1.02 -4.60 -9.44
C ARG A 43 -1.81 -3.98 -8.30
N GLU A 44 -3.03 -4.45 -8.06
CA GLU A 44 -3.89 -3.92 -7.00
C GLU A 44 -3.31 -4.22 -5.61
N PHE A 45 -2.70 -5.41 -5.41
CA PHE A 45 -1.96 -5.71 -4.21
C PHE A 45 -0.85 -4.68 -3.92
N LEU A 46 -0.05 -4.35 -4.93
CA LEU A 46 1.03 -3.36 -4.82
C LEU A 46 0.48 -1.95 -4.56
N ILE A 47 -0.65 -1.59 -5.17
CA ILE A 47 -1.37 -0.34 -4.86
C ILE A 47 -1.78 -0.31 -3.39
N GLY A 48 -2.39 -1.39 -2.87
CA GLY A 48 -2.75 -1.48 -1.45
C GLY A 48 -1.54 -1.39 -0.52
N ILE A 49 -0.40 -2.01 -0.86
CA ILE A 49 0.83 -1.89 -0.07
C ILE A 49 1.38 -0.46 -0.05
N THR A 50 1.42 0.20 -1.20
CA THR A 50 1.97 1.57 -1.30
C THR A 50 1.08 2.57 -0.57
N LEU A 51 -0.24 2.40 -0.64
CA LEU A 51 -1.20 3.17 0.15
C LEU A 51 -1.00 2.94 1.65
N GLY A 52 -0.94 1.67 2.09
CA GLY A 52 -0.71 1.32 3.50
C GLY A 52 0.59 1.89 4.05
N THR A 53 1.66 1.87 3.25
CA THR A 53 2.96 2.46 3.58
C THR A 53 2.85 3.97 3.75
N THR A 54 2.20 4.66 2.80
CA THR A 54 1.97 6.11 2.85
C THR A 54 1.17 6.50 4.10
N LEU A 55 0.06 5.79 4.34
CA LEU A 55 -0.80 6.00 5.50
C LEU A 55 -0.08 5.72 6.82
N SER A 56 0.87 4.78 6.85
CA SER A 56 1.66 4.50 8.05
C SER A 56 2.50 5.71 8.50
N GLY A 57 3.04 6.47 7.53
CA GLY A 57 3.74 7.73 7.79
C GLY A 57 2.79 8.85 8.22
N VAL A 58 1.62 8.95 7.59
CA VAL A 58 0.58 9.95 7.96
C VAL A 58 0.07 9.72 9.39
N PHE A 59 -0.22 8.47 9.76
CA PHE A 59 -0.80 8.12 11.06
C PHE A 59 0.24 7.84 12.15
N ARG A 60 1.54 7.90 11.84
CA ARG A 60 2.64 7.64 12.78
C ARG A 60 2.52 6.26 13.45
N ALA A 61 2.15 5.28 12.65
CA ALA A 61 1.93 3.93 13.13
C ALA A 61 3.24 3.30 13.61
N LYS A 62 3.19 2.52 14.70
CA LYS A 62 4.32 1.67 15.09
C LYS A 62 4.61 0.66 13.97
N PRO A 63 5.87 0.24 13.77
CA PRO A 63 6.26 -0.59 12.62
C PRO A 63 5.50 -1.92 12.55
N ARG A 64 5.31 -2.61 13.68
CA ARG A 64 4.57 -3.89 13.73
C ARG A 64 3.10 -3.78 13.26
N PRO A 65 2.26 -2.90 13.82
CA PRO A 65 0.89 -2.73 13.32
C PRO A 65 0.85 -2.13 11.91
N ALA A 66 1.78 -1.25 11.55
CA ALA A 66 1.86 -0.70 10.19
C ALA A 66 2.05 -1.80 9.13
N VAL A 67 2.97 -2.74 9.35
CA VAL A 67 3.21 -3.86 8.43
C VAL A 67 1.95 -4.73 8.29
N ARG A 68 1.31 -5.10 9.42
CA ARG A 68 0.09 -5.91 9.39
C ARG A 68 -1.05 -5.23 8.64
N SER A 69 -1.30 -3.95 8.92
CA SER A 69 -2.35 -3.18 8.24
C SER A 69 -2.05 -2.97 6.76
N THR A 70 -0.77 -2.75 6.41
CA THR A 70 -0.35 -2.60 5.01
C THR A 70 -0.55 -3.89 4.22
N LEU A 71 -0.17 -5.04 4.79
CA LEU A 71 -0.40 -6.35 4.18
C LEU A 71 -1.90 -6.65 4.05
N ALA A 72 -2.69 -6.38 5.09
CA ALA A 72 -4.14 -6.54 5.03
C ALA A 72 -4.78 -5.67 3.93
N LEU A 73 -4.30 -4.43 3.76
CA LEU A 73 -4.76 -3.54 2.71
C LEU A 73 -4.38 -4.08 1.31
N GLY A 74 -3.13 -4.52 1.13
CA GLY A 74 -2.69 -5.17 -0.10
C GLY A 74 -3.56 -6.38 -0.45
N VAL A 75 -3.78 -7.29 0.50
CA VAL A 75 -4.64 -8.47 0.29
C VAL A 75 -6.07 -8.07 -0.05
N GLY A 76 -6.64 -7.07 0.63
CA GLY A 76 -7.98 -6.56 0.34
C GLY A 76 -8.13 -6.03 -1.08
N PHE A 77 -7.15 -5.25 -1.57
CA PHE A 77 -7.13 -4.77 -2.95
C PHE A 77 -6.97 -5.90 -3.97
N ALA A 78 -6.11 -6.88 -3.69
CA ALA A 78 -5.95 -8.06 -4.55
C ALA A 78 -7.24 -8.89 -4.65
N LEU A 79 -7.91 -9.09 -3.52
CA LEU A 79 -9.18 -9.82 -3.46
C LEU A 79 -10.31 -9.07 -4.17
N ALA A 80 -10.32 -7.74 -4.13
CA ALA A 80 -11.32 -6.94 -4.85
C ALA A 80 -11.34 -7.27 -6.35
N VAL A 81 -10.17 -7.46 -6.97
CA VAL A 81 -10.06 -7.88 -8.39
C VAL A 81 -10.66 -9.26 -8.62
N VAL A 82 -10.45 -10.19 -7.69
CA VAL A 82 -10.98 -11.56 -7.81
C VAL A 82 -12.50 -11.54 -7.67
N VAL A 83 -13.04 -10.74 -6.75
CA VAL A 83 -14.48 -10.60 -6.55
C VAL A 83 -15.14 -9.90 -7.73
N ASP A 84 -14.52 -8.84 -8.28
CA ASP A 84 -15.05 -8.10 -9.43
C ASP A 84 -15.06 -8.93 -10.73
N LEU A 85 -14.30 -10.03 -10.77
CA LEU A 85 -14.28 -10.97 -11.89
C LEU A 85 -15.39 -12.05 -11.81
N VAL A 86 -15.99 -12.27 -10.63
CA VAL A 86 -17.05 -13.28 -10.39
C VAL A 86 -18.42 -12.68 -10.67
#